data_AF-A0A7S3N4A6-F1
#
_entry.id   AF-A0A7S3N4A6-F1
#
_cell.length_a   1.000
_cell.length_b   1.000
_cell.length_c   1.000
_cell.angle_alpha   90.00
_cell.angle_beta   90.00
_cell.angle_gamma   90.00
#
_symmetry.space_group_name_H-M   'P 1'
#
loop_
_entity.id
_entity.type
_entity.pdbx_description
1 polymer ?
#
loop_
_entity_poly.entity_id
_entity_poly.type
_entity_poly.pdbx_seq_one_letter_code
_entity_poly.pdbx_strand_id
1 'polypeptide(L)'
;GSSEPRELLQKMYKQSALVVAMLCATTTAVKVSSDPICSSSGCNQYKHPHPKLGYELDYPVPNLGQDKDIKANFNSLKKAEEIAHHHWVFGTKESKDKWKNPAKETMYNFAPHLDSDVVGTQKSLHDTEGVMGHEYHLVGLNSE
;
A
#
# COMPACT_ATOMS: atom_id res chain seq x y z
N GLY A 1 64.58 -11.34 10.28
CA GLY A 1 63.54 -10.34 10.59
C GLY A 1 62.18 -10.99 10.46
N SER A 2 61.57 -11.42 11.57
CA SER A 2 60.28 -12.14 11.56
C SER A 2 59.34 -11.74 12.71
N SER A 3 59.58 -10.62 13.39
CA SER A 3 58.76 -10.13 14.50
C SER A 3 57.69 -9.10 14.10
N GLU A 4 57.83 -8.45 12.95
CA GLU A 4 56.95 -7.36 12.51
C GLU A 4 55.45 -7.72 12.41
N PRO A 5 55.01 -8.88 11.87
CA PRO A 5 53.58 -9.11 11.65
C PRO A 5 52.82 -9.38 12.96
N ARG A 6 53.49 -9.89 14.01
CA ARG A 6 52.84 -10.14 15.31
C ARG A 6 52.67 -8.85 16.11
N GLU A 7 53.63 -7.94 16.03
CA GLU A 7 53.56 -6.67 16.74
C GLU A 7 52.48 -5.75 16.13
N LEU A 8 52.34 -5.75 14.80
CA LEU A 8 51.27 -5.05 14.09
C LEU A 8 49.89 -5.59 14.47
N LEU A 9 49.71 -6.91 14.50
CA LEU A 9 48.46 -7.54 14.95
C LEU A 9 48.10 -7.16 16.40
N GLN A 10 49.09 -7.09 17.28
CA GLN A 10 48.86 -6.73 18.69
C GLN A 10 48.53 -5.24 18.86
N LYS A 11 49.13 -4.36 18.03
CA LYS A 11 48.77 -2.93 17.96
C LYS A 11 47.35 -2.74 17.41
N MET A 12 47.00 -3.45 16.35
CA MET A 12 45.64 -3.43 15.78
C MET A 12 44.60 -3.91 16.79
N TYR A 13 44.87 -4.99 17.53
CA TYR A 13 43.96 -5.53 18.53
C TYR A 13 43.78 -4.58 19.74
N LYS A 14 44.86 -3.91 20.19
CA LYS A 14 44.76 -2.90 21.25
C LYS A 14 43.99 -1.66 20.80
N GLN A 15 44.22 -1.23 19.56
CA GLN A 15 43.54 -0.06 18.99
C GLN A 15 42.06 -0.36 18.72
N SER A 16 41.73 -1.57 18.26
CA SER A 16 40.33 -2.01 18.14
C SER A 16 39.66 -2.17 19.51
N ALA A 17 40.36 -2.68 20.52
CA ALA A 17 39.84 -2.81 21.88
C ALA A 17 39.55 -1.44 22.53
N LEU A 18 40.42 -0.44 22.29
CA LEU A 18 40.24 0.92 22.81
C LEU A 18 39.06 1.64 22.15
N VAL A 19 38.86 1.46 20.84
CA VAL A 19 37.70 2.01 20.11
C VAL A 19 36.39 1.35 20.55
N VAL A 20 36.37 0.03 20.77
CA VAL A 20 35.20 -0.69 21.30
C VAL A 20 34.86 -0.26 22.73
N ALA A 21 35.85 -0.04 23.58
CA ALA A 21 35.63 0.46 24.94
C ALA A 21 35.06 1.89 24.97
N MET A 22 35.51 2.77 24.06
CA MET A 22 34.96 4.13 23.93
C MET A 22 33.51 4.13 23.41
N LEU A 23 33.19 3.25 22.44
CA LEU A 23 31.82 3.06 21.95
C LEU A 23 30.88 2.50 23.03
N CYS A 24 31.38 1.59 23.89
CA CYS A 24 30.63 1.06 25.04
C CYS A 24 30.43 2.08 26.17
N ALA A 25 31.33 3.05 26.33
CA ALA A 25 31.18 4.11 27.32
C ALA A 25 30.15 5.18 26.92
N THR A 26 29.91 5.36 25.60
CA THR A 26 28.93 6.34 25.09
C THR A 26 27.49 5.84 25.08
N THR A 27 27.23 4.53 25.26
CA THR A 27 25.86 3.97 25.21
C THR A 27 25.10 4.07 26.53
N THR A 28 25.76 4.42 27.65
CA THR A 28 25.08 4.58 28.95
C THR A 28 24.45 5.96 29.16
N ALA A 29 24.56 6.89 28.21
CA ALA A 29 24.12 8.28 28.37
C ALA A 29 23.07 8.78 27.36
N VAL A 30 22.49 7.94 26.50
CA VAL A 30 21.45 8.38 25.53
C VAL A 30 20.05 8.05 26.06
N LYS A 31 19.41 9.05 26.68
CA LYS A 31 17.98 9.03 27.06
C LYS A 31 17.13 9.52 25.89
N VAL A 32 16.51 8.61 25.16
CA VAL A 32 15.56 8.94 24.08
C VAL A 32 14.22 8.26 24.39
N SER A 33 13.17 9.08 24.48
CA SER A 33 11.74 8.71 24.53
C SER A 33 11.08 8.47 25.91
N SER A 34 9.82 8.93 26.02
CA SER A 34 8.87 9.00 27.15
C SER A 34 9.35 8.61 28.55
N ASP A 35 9.32 9.56 29.49
CA ASP A 35 9.58 9.33 30.92
C ASP A 35 8.26 9.29 31.71
N PRO A 36 7.78 8.10 32.11
CA PRO A 36 6.39 7.96 32.48
C PRO A 36 6.29 7.58 33.95
N ILE A 37 6.78 8.40 34.89
CA ILE A 37 6.31 8.31 36.29
C ILE A 37 4.77 8.18 36.36
N CYS A 38 4.13 8.70 35.32
CA CYS A 38 2.74 8.63 34.99
C CYS A 38 2.43 7.59 33.92
N SER A 39 1.22 7.03 34.01
CA SER A 39 0.68 6.04 33.11
C SER A 39 0.79 6.37 31.61
N SER A 40 0.72 5.31 30.81
CA SER A 40 1.41 4.95 29.57
C SER A 40 2.80 4.26 29.66
N SER A 41 3.45 3.87 30.77
CA SER A 41 3.26 4.02 32.23
C SER A 41 4.55 3.67 33.02
N GLY A 42 5.71 4.21 32.67
CA GLY A 42 6.97 3.95 33.37
C GLY A 42 7.02 4.35 34.85
N CYS A 43 8.23 4.67 35.32
CA CYS A 43 8.69 4.57 36.70
C CYS A 43 7.86 3.66 37.64
N ASN A 44 8.28 2.40 37.69
CA ASN A 44 7.66 1.28 38.39
C ASN A 44 7.81 1.34 39.93
N GLN A 45 8.69 2.20 40.43
CA GLN A 45 9.00 2.39 41.85
C GLN A 45 7.81 2.95 42.66
N TYR A 46 6.86 3.64 42.00
CA TYR A 46 5.71 4.30 42.64
C TYR A 46 4.36 3.66 42.30
N LYS A 47 4.35 2.48 41.65
CA LYS A 47 3.09 1.77 41.37
C LYS A 47 2.48 1.26 42.67
N HIS A 48 1.34 1.83 43.05
CA HIS A 48 0.55 1.27 44.14
C HIS A 48 0.09 -0.14 43.75
N PRO A 49 0.27 -1.15 44.63
CA PRO A 49 -0.31 -2.46 44.39
C PRO A 49 -1.82 -2.28 44.28
N HIS A 50 -2.38 -2.64 43.12
CA HIS A 50 -3.83 -2.61 42.97
C HIS A 50 -4.41 -3.65 43.93
N PRO A 51 -5.37 -3.28 44.78
CA PRO A 51 -6.07 -4.25 45.59
C PRO A 51 -6.70 -5.28 44.63
N LYS A 52 -6.64 -6.56 45.00
CA LYS A 52 -7.39 -7.58 44.27
C LYS A 52 -8.85 -7.15 44.28
N LEU A 53 -9.43 -7.01 43.09
CA LEU A 53 -10.84 -6.71 42.95
C LEU A 53 -11.63 -7.79 43.71
N GLY A 54 -12.57 -7.38 44.56
CA GLY A 54 -13.37 -8.30 45.38
C GLY A 54 -14.41 -9.09 44.57
N TYR A 55 -14.30 -9.12 43.25
CA TYR A 55 -15.23 -9.75 42.33
C TYR A 55 -14.47 -10.35 41.15
N GLU A 56 -15.07 -11.39 40.57
CA GLU A 56 -14.55 -12.05 39.37
C GLU A 56 -14.76 -11.14 38.15
N LEU A 57 -13.69 -11.00 37.36
CA LEU A 57 -13.78 -10.48 36.00
C LEU A 57 -14.10 -11.65 35.07
N ASP A 58 -14.69 -11.36 33.91
CA ASP A 58 -15.01 -12.37 32.87
C ASP A 58 -16.21 -13.29 33.17
N TYR A 59 -17.24 -12.77 33.85
CA TYR A 59 -18.51 -13.50 33.98
C TYR A 59 -19.14 -13.76 32.60
N PRO A 60 -19.73 -14.94 32.36
CA PRO A 60 -20.29 -15.29 31.06
C PRO A 60 -21.48 -14.39 30.73
N VAL A 61 -21.37 -13.63 29.65
CA VAL A 61 -22.47 -12.83 29.11
C VAL A 61 -23.33 -13.71 28.21
N PRO A 62 -24.65 -13.85 28.48
CA PRO A 62 -25.53 -14.63 27.63
C PRO A 62 -25.59 -14.06 26.21
N ASN A 63 -25.41 -14.92 25.20
CA ASN A 63 -25.65 -14.55 23.81
C ASN A 63 -27.15 -14.60 23.52
N LEU A 64 -27.76 -13.44 23.27
CA LEU A 64 -29.20 -13.31 22.96
C LEU A 64 -29.56 -13.71 21.52
N GLY A 65 -28.57 -14.14 20.74
CA GLY A 65 -28.73 -14.50 19.34
C GLY A 65 -28.85 -13.29 18.42
N GLN A 66 -29.21 -13.57 17.17
CA GLN A 66 -29.38 -12.55 16.14
C GLN A 66 -30.73 -11.83 16.29
N ASP A 67 -30.68 -10.50 16.20
CA ASP A 67 -31.82 -9.60 16.25
C ASP A 67 -32.89 -9.93 15.18
N LYS A 68 -34.17 -9.68 15.52
CA LYS A 68 -35.31 -10.02 14.66
C LYS A 68 -35.34 -9.22 13.36
N ASP A 69 -34.96 -7.95 13.41
CA ASP A 69 -34.96 -7.07 12.23
C ASP A 69 -33.83 -7.46 11.28
N ILE A 70 -32.69 -7.89 11.83
CA ILE A 70 -31.60 -8.46 11.04
C ILE A 70 -32.05 -9.75 10.33
N LYS A 71 -32.77 -10.65 11.00
CA LYS A 71 -33.35 -11.84 10.35
C LYS A 71 -34.34 -11.45 9.25
N ALA A 72 -35.17 -10.44 9.48
CA ALA A 72 -36.11 -9.93 8.47
C ALA A 72 -35.35 -9.41 7.23
N ASN A 73 -34.26 -8.67 7.42
CA ASN A 73 -33.42 -8.19 6.33
C ASN A 73 -32.82 -9.33 5.50
N PHE A 74 -32.31 -10.39 6.13
CA PHE A 74 -31.80 -11.56 5.41
C PHE A 74 -32.89 -12.27 4.59
N ASN A 75 -34.11 -12.36 5.12
CA ASN A 75 -35.24 -12.92 4.38
C ASN A 75 -35.62 -12.05 3.17
N SER A 76 -35.62 -10.73 3.33
CA SER A 76 -35.86 -9.79 2.23
C SER A 76 -34.79 -9.89 1.15
N LEU A 77 -33.52 -10.00 1.54
CA LEU A 77 -32.41 -10.20 0.62
C LEU A 77 -32.56 -11.51 -0.17
N LYS A 78 -32.86 -12.62 0.51
CA LYS A 78 -33.09 -13.91 -0.15
C LYS A 78 -34.22 -13.84 -1.19
N LYS A 79 -35.35 -13.21 -0.86
CA LYS A 79 -36.44 -13.03 -1.81
C LYS A 79 -36.04 -12.16 -3.00
N ALA A 80 -35.29 -11.09 -2.76
CA ALA A 80 -34.80 -10.22 -3.84
C ALA A 80 -33.86 -10.98 -4.78
N GLU A 81 -33.00 -11.85 -4.26
CA GLU A 81 -32.12 -12.71 -5.05
C GLU A 81 -32.89 -13.73 -5.89
N GLU A 82 -33.92 -14.35 -5.33
CA GLU A 82 -34.81 -15.28 -6.04
C GLU A 82 -35.54 -14.57 -7.20
N ILE A 83 -36.06 -13.37 -6.95
CA ILE A 83 -36.76 -12.55 -7.96
C ILE A 83 -35.77 -12.08 -9.06
N ALA A 84 -34.56 -11.67 -8.68
CA ALA A 84 -33.54 -11.23 -9.62
C ALA A 84 -32.87 -12.40 -10.36
N HIS A 85 -33.16 -13.65 -9.96
CA HIS A 85 -32.44 -14.86 -10.39
C HIS A 85 -30.90 -14.69 -10.29
N HIS A 86 -30.44 -13.94 -9.29
CA HIS A 86 -29.04 -13.61 -9.08
C HIS A 86 -28.68 -13.65 -7.60
N HIS A 87 -27.60 -14.35 -7.27
CA HIS A 87 -27.06 -14.40 -5.91
C HIS A 87 -25.88 -13.44 -5.76
N TRP A 88 -25.97 -12.55 -4.77
CA TRP A 88 -24.97 -11.51 -4.53
C TRP A 88 -23.84 -12.05 -3.65
N VAL A 89 -22.70 -12.34 -4.28
CA VAL A 89 -21.49 -12.72 -3.56
C VAL A 89 -20.53 -11.54 -3.57
N PHE A 90 -20.14 -11.05 -2.39
CA PHE A 90 -19.24 -9.91 -2.24
C PHE A 90 -17.91 -10.33 -1.62
N GLY A 91 -16.82 -9.67 -2.02
CA GLY A 91 -15.51 -9.84 -1.38
C GLY A 91 -14.74 -11.12 -1.72
N THR A 92 -15.35 -12.08 -2.43
CA THR A 92 -14.66 -13.27 -2.93
C THR A 92 -13.82 -12.94 -4.17
N LYS A 93 -12.88 -13.83 -4.51
CA LYS A 93 -12.02 -13.65 -5.69
C LYS A 93 -12.86 -13.70 -6.98
N GLU A 94 -13.80 -14.63 -7.04
CA GLU A 94 -14.72 -14.83 -8.16
C GLU A 94 -15.62 -13.61 -8.40
N SER A 95 -16.07 -12.95 -7.32
CA SER A 95 -16.85 -11.72 -7.41
C SER A 95 -16.03 -10.57 -7.99
N LYS A 96 -14.79 -10.41 -7.51
CA LYS A 96 -13.87 -9.38 -8.03
C LYS A 96 -13.57 -9.59 -9.52
N ASP A 97 -13.40 -10.83 -9.94
CA ASP A 97 -13.13 -11.17 -11.35
C ASP A 97 -14.38 -10.95 -12.23
N LYS A 98 -15.58 -11.28 -11.73
CA LYS A 98 -16.84 -11.07 -12.47
C LYS A 98 -17.17 -9.59 -12.65
N TRP A 99 -16.92 -8.78 -11.63
CA TRP A 99 -17.27 -7.35 -11.60
C TRP A 99 -16.06 -6.44 -11.83
N LYS A 100 -14.99 -6.95 -12.46
CA LYS A 100 -13.81 -6.16 -12.80
C LYS A 100 -14.15 -5.12 -13.87
N ASN A 101 -13.53 -3.94 -13.77
CA ASN A 101 -13.70 -2.88 -14.78
C ASN A 101 -12.97 -3.28 -16.08
N PRO A 102 -13.68 -3.53 -17.20
CA PRO A 102 -13.05 -3.94 -18.46
C PRO A 102 -12.04 -2.91 -19.00
N ALA A 103 -12.26 -1.62 -18.72
CA ALA A 103 -11.41 -0.53 -19.21
C ALA A 103 -9.96 -0.60 -18.70
N LYS A 104 -9.72 -1.28 -17.57
CA LYS A 104 -8.35 -1.47 -17.05
C LYS A 104 -7.55 -2.51 -17.82
N GLU A 105 -8.23 -3.41 -18.54
CA GLU A 105 -7.60 -4.49 -19.31
C GLU A 105 -7.52 -4.16 -20.81
N THR A 106 -8.30 -3.19 -21.28
CA THR A 106 -8.28 -2.76 -22.68
C THR A 106 -7.07 -1.87 -22.95
N MET A 107 -6.16 -2.32 -23.80
CA MET A 107 -5.16 -1.46 -24.43
C MET A 107 -5.87 -0.61 -25.49
N TYR A 108 -6.10 0.67 -25.19
CA TYR A 108 -6.71 1.59 -26.15
C TYR A 108 -5.73 1.82 -27.32
N ASN A 109 -6.20 1.65 -28.56
CA ASN A 109 -5.39 1.96 -29.72
C ASN A 109 -5.40 3.48 -29.97
N PHE A 110 -4.38 4.17 -29.47
CA PHE A 110 -4.21 5.62 -29.68
C PHE A 110 -3.77 5.99 -31.11
N ALA A 111 -3.49 4.99 -31.95
CA ALA A 111 -3.16 5.16 -33.37
C ALA A 111 -3.98 4.16 -34.21
N PRO A 112 -5.30 4.37 -34.36
CA PRO A 112 -6.11 3.53 -35.23
C PRO A 112 -5.59 3.56 -36.66
N HIS A 113 -5.74 2.45 -37.38
CA HIS A 113 -5.44 2.42 -38.81
C HIS A 113 -6.35 3.42 -39.51
N LEU A 114 -5.78 4.31 -40.34
CA LEU A 114 -6.57 5.27 -41.11
C LEU A 114 -7.39 4.53 -42.16
N ASP A 115 -8.58 5.05 -42.47
CA ASP A 115 -9.39 4.53 -43.56
C ASP A 115 -8.67 4.74 -44.92
N SER A 116 -8.91 3.84 -45.87
CA SER A 116 -8.23 3.82 -47.16
C SER A 116 -8.42 5.12 -47.95
N ASP A 117 -9.58 5.76 -47.80
CA ASP A 117 -9.89 7.05 -48.43
C ASP A 117 -9.08 8.19 -47.79
N VAL A 118 -8.89 8.19 -46.47
CA VAL A 118 -8.03 9.16 -45.77
C VAL A 118 -6.57 8.98 -46.15
N VAL A 119 -6.07 7.74 -46.22
CA VAL A 119 -4.72 7.45 -46.71
C VAL A 119 -4.53 7.93 -48.15
N GLY A 120 -5.51 7.66 -49.02
CA GLY A 120 -5.50 8.12 -50.41
C GLY A 120 -5.53 9.65 -50.54
N THR A 121 -6.32 10.31 -49.71
CA THR A 121 -6.42 11.77 -49.65
C THR A 121 -5.09 12.38 -49.18
N GLN A 122 -4.49 11.84 -48.11
CA GLN A 122 -3.20 12.33 -47.59
C GLN A 122 -2.07 12.16 -48.60
N LYS A 123 -2.05 11.04 -49.34
CA LYS A 123 -1.11 10.84 -50.45
C LYS A 123 -1.33 11.86 -51.56
N SER A 124 -2.58 12.06 -51.98
CA SER A 124 -2.91 13.02 -53.04
C SER A 124 -2.52 14.45 -52.66
N LEU A 125 -2.73 14.83 -51.40
CA LEU A 125 -2.31 16.12 -50.85
C LEU A 125 -0.79 16.25 -50.90
N HIS A 126 -0.06 15.28 -50.36
CA HIS A 126 1.41 15.27 -50.38
C HIS A 126 1.99 15.34 -51.80
N ASP A 127 1.44 14.59 -52.75
CA ASP A 127 1.88 14.62 -54.14
C ASP A 127 1.63 16.01 -54.77
N THR A 128 0.50 16.65 -54.44
CA THR A 128 0.17 17.99 -54.93
C THR A 128 1.08 19.06 -54.32
N GLU A 129 1.37 18.98 -53.02
CA GLU A 129 2.31 19.87 -52.32
C GLU A 129 3.72 19.77 -52.92
N GLY A 130 4.17 18.55 -53.24
CA GLY A 130 5.44 18.32 -53.92
C GLY A 130 5.51 18.95 -55.32
N VAL A 131 4.40 18.92 -56.09
CA VAL A 131 4.31 19.57 -57.40
C VAL A 131 4.29 21.10 -57.28
N MET A 132 3.59 21.64 -56.27
CA MET A 132 3.45 23.08 -56.09
C MET A 132 4.63 23.72 -55.33
N GLY A 133 5.48 22.93 -54.68
CA GLY A 133 6.57 23.41 -53.85
C GLY A 133 6.09 24.19 -52.61
N HIS A 134 4.87 23.89 -52.13
CA HIS A 134 4.22 24.57 -51.01
C HIS A 134 3.57 23.54 -50.09
N GLU A 135 3.77 23.68 -48.77
CA GLU A 135 3.18 22.84 -47.73
C GLU A 135 1.98 23.54 -47.07
N TYR A 136 0.83 22.85 -46.97
CA TYR A 136 -0.36 23.39 -46.32
C TYR A 136 -0.40 22.96 -44.85
N HIS A 137 -0.22 23.91 -43.95
CA HIS A 137 -0.48 23.69 -42.53
C HIS A 137 -1.96 23.88 -42.20
N LEU A 138 -2.58 22.88 -41.60
CA LEU A 138 -3.95 22.97 -41.10
C LEU A 138 -3.99 23.85 -39.84
N VAL A 139 -4.49 25.07 -39.99
CA VAL A 139 -4.70 26.00 -38.88
C VAL A 139 -5.97 25.60 -38.13
N GLY A 140 -5.85 24.64 -37.19
CA GLY A 140 -6.99 24.22 -36.38
C GLY A 140 -6.79 23.07 -35.40
N LEU A 141 -5.63 22.41 -35.38
CA LEU A 141 -5.37 21.27 -34.47
C LEU A 141 -4.28 21.55 -33.42
N ASN A 142 -3.65 22.71 -33.44
CA ASN A 142 -2.59 23.10 -32.51
C ASN A 142 -3.01 24.23 -31.55
N SER A 143 -4.30 24.40 -31.29
CA SER A 143 -4.80 25.31 -30.25
C SER A 143 -5.24 24.50 -29.04
N GLU A 144 -4.26 24.00 -28.29
CA GLU A 144 -4.29 23.79 -26.83
C GLU A 144 -2.85 23.81 -26.30
#